data_AF-A0A9P7KD20-F1
#
_entry.id   AF-A0A9P7KD20-F1
#
_cell.length_a   1.000
_cell.length_b   1.000
_cell.length_c   1.000
_cell.angle_alpha   90.00
_cell.angle_beta   90.00
_cell.angle_gamma   90.00
#
_symmetry.space_group_name_H-M   'P 1'
#
loop_
_entity.id
_entity.type
_entity.pdbx_description
1 polymer ?
#
loop_
_entity_poly.entity_id
_entity_poly.type
_entity_poly.pdbx_seq_one_letter_code
_entity_poly.pdbx_strand_id
1 'polypeptide(L)'
;MPSFARLLTLTLFAITANAATTGIVPPSQRGIPDAFDIQIIDVQTDTTTIEATVPLVDQKSGANDDSPPNHPVPETVVTAVDGKVLDVGISARTENRMAGSPNLAKRTVPGYTQVFAGTGTRQTDRDGSIEGTAYLTYTVLNNATYDVDGCLNFCNRVNGCVFANLYYEFNNYLLDFVFSEKSNLKCAVYGDVHSAAEKTNRGGQQQIPPPAGLTYVQHSSGWSSKTLSDPAPPEGYELVFGPTGGANNAPGYMGFAFIDKYDVNACAALCNTRGADRNGGACQYFNIWRALVNGVPTTYTCSFYYLIADESTAVNYGQGDLKVTYSRGYKRKPLLLDGGFEGYTCPSASEDFCFATSYSAWVGTSPKGGSLDATIFHYAPYARVGHGVGLLGSASGVDSLPGTLSFTKALSTVAGKEYTVGFFHSSVYGGESAAKEAFVEVLWNGNVVKTIRPGYEPWTFYELRATARGGDRLAFRGGKAPAWSFIDDVNVFAL
;
A
#
# COMPACT_ATOMS: atom_id res chain seq x y z
N MET A 1 -57.67 -80.61 9.57
CA MET A 1 -56.54 -81.26 10.25
C MET A 1 -55.34 -81.28 9.30
N PRO A 2 -54.10 -81.15 9.80
CA PRO A 2 -53.22 -79.96 9.95
C PRO A 2 -52.45 -79.62 8.64
N SER A 3 -51.51 -78.69 8.45
CA SER A 3 -50.49 -78.01 9.29
C SER A 3 -50.00 -76.77 8.50
N PHE A 4 -50.11 -75.55 9.02
CA PHE A 4 -49.03 -74.73 9.57
C PHE A 4 -47.59 -74.91 9.01
N ALA A 5 -47.00 -73.74 8.72
CA ALA A 5 -45.57 -73.39 8.62
C ALA A 5 -44.87 -73.55 7.25
N ARG A 6 -44.53 -72.41 6.63
CA ARG A 6 -43.13 -72.08 6.34
C ARG A 6 -42.90 -70.57 6.27
N LEU A 7 -42.00 -70.16 7.14
CA LEU A 7 -41.56 -68.83 7.49
C LEU A 7 -40.75 -68.18 6.36
N LEU A 8 -40.86 -66.86 6.28
CA LEU A 8 -39.93 -65.91 5.66
C LEU A 8 -38.44 -66.26 5.89
N THR A 9 -37.65 -66.22 4.81
CA THR A 9 -36.23 -65.85 4.86
C THR A 9 -35.86 -65.16 3.56
N LEU A 10 -36.12 -63.85 3.50
CA LEU A 10 -35.54 -62.94 2.51
C LEU A 10 -34.29 -62.33 3.16
N THR A 11 -33.15 -62.99 2.97
CA THR A 11 -31.84 -62.45 3.32
C THR A 11 -31.47 -61.38 2.30
N LEU A 12 -31.70 -60.11 2.66
CA LEU A 12 -31.09 -58.98 1.99
C LEU A 12 -29.58 -59.05 2.21
N PHE A 13 -28.85 -59.52 1.21
CA PHE A 13 -27.41 -59.28 1.08
C PHE A 13 -27.22 -57.83 0.64
N ALA A 14 -27.22 -56.91 1.61
CA ALA A 14 -26.62 -55.59 1.41
C ALA A 14 -25.10 -55.79 1.39
N ILE A 15 -24.55 -56.03 0.20
CA ILE A 15 -23.10 -55.95 -0.01
C ILE A 15 -22.76 -54.45 0.04
N THR A 16 -22.41 -53.96 1.23
CA THR A 16 -21.63 -52.73 1.36
C THR A 16 -20.27 -53.01 0.74
N ALA A 17 -20.09 -52.57 -0.51
CA ALA A 17 -18.78 -52.46 -1.09
C ALA A 17 -18.02 -51.38 -0.29
N ASN A 18 -17.33 -51.80 0.77
CA ASN A 18 -16.20 -51.07 1.30
C ASN A 18 -15.11 -51.13 0.23
N ALA A 19 -15.20 -50.22 -0.74
CA ALA A 19 -14.01 -49.80 -1.46
C ALA A 19 -12.99 -49.42 -0.39
N ALA A 20 -11.83 -50.07 -0.41
CA ALA A 20 -10.71 -49.74 0.45
C ALA A 20 -10.26 -48.31 0.10
N THR A 21 -10.91 -47.31 0.68
CA THR A 21 -10.34 -45.98 0.84
C THR A 21 -9.14 -46.20 1.74
N THR A 22 -7.93 -46.03 1.20
CA THR A 22 -6.74 -45.72 2.01
C THR A 22 -7.18 -44.71 3.06
N GLY A 23 -7.25 -45.15 4.33
CA GLY A 23 -7.92 -44.41 5.39
C GLY A 23 -7.20 -43.08 5.61
N ILE A 24 -7.75 -41.99 5.08
CA ILE A 24 -7.23 -40.66 5.34
C ILE A 24 -7.37 -40.43 6.86
N VAL A 25 -6.25 -40.27 7.54
CA VAL A 25 -6.23 -39.96 8.97
C VAL A 25 -6.77 -38.54 9.13
N PRO A 26 -7.85 -38.31 9.91
CA PRO A 26 -8.42 -36.97 10.06
C PRO A 26 -7.45 -35.97 10.74
N PRO A 27 -7.63 -34.65 10.52
CA PRO A 27 -6.83 -33.61 11.16
C PRO A 27 -6.71 -33.72 12.69
N SER A 28 -7.78 -34.09 13.39
CA SER A 28 -7.77 -34.24 14.85
C SER A 28 -6.89 -35.39 15.36
N GLN A 29 -6.45 -36.28 14.47
CA GLN A 29 -5.61 -37.44 14.76
C GLN A 29 -4.18 -37.28 14.21
N ARG A 30 -3.76 -36.03 13.91
CA ARG A 30 -2.42 -35.72 13.36
C ARG A 30 -2.15 -36.39 12.00
N GLY A 31 -3.16 -36.54 11.15
CA GLY A 31 -2.91 -36.95 9.76
C GLY A 31 -2.02 -35.94 9.03
N ILE A 32 -1.28 -36.38 8.02
CA ILE A 32 -0.25 -35.56 7.35
C ILE A 32 -0.85 -35.02 6.04
N PRO A 33 -0.86 -33.69 5.80
CA PRO A 33 -1.27 -33.15 4.51
C PRO A 33 -0.27 -33.57 3.42
N ASP A 34 -0.71 -33.57 2.17
CA ASP A 34 0.22 -33.76 1.05
C ASP A 34 1.33 -32.70 1.10
N ALA A 35 2.56 -33.11 0.80
CA ALA A 35 3.71 -32.23 0.87
C ALA A 35 3.61 -31.12 -0.19
N PHE A 36 3.76 -29.87 0.24
CA PHE A 36 3.95 -28.72 -0.64
C PHE A 36 5.06 -27.85 -0.05
N ASP A 37 5.88 -27.26 -0.92
CA ASP A 37 6.96 -26.36 -0.52
C ASP A 37 6.43 -24.93 -0.48
N ILE A 38 6.29 -24.36 0.72
CA ILE A 38 6.05 -22.91 0.86
C ILE A 38 7.40 -22.22 0.74
N GLN A 39 7.78 -21.88 -0.49
CA GLN A 39 8.92 -21.00 -0.69
C GLN A 39 8.50 -19.56 -0.39
N ILE A 40 8.61 -19.16 0.87
CA ILE A 40 8.64 -17.73 1.21
C ILE A 40 9.99 -17.22 0.69
N ILE A 41 9.98 -16.70 -0.54
CA ILE A 41 11.18 -16.18 -1.15
C ILE A 41 11.55 -14.91 -0.40
N ASP A 42 12.71 -14.92 0.24
CA ASP A 42 13.31 -13.75 0.88
C ASP A 42 13.85 -12.80 -0.21
N VAL A 43 12.93 -12.19 -0.96
CA VAL A 43 13.27 -11.14 -1.91
C VAL A 43 13.52 -9.86 -1.11
N GLN A 44 14.78 -9.46 -1.12
CA GLN A 44 15.24 -8.19 -0.58
C GLN A 44 14.97 -7.04 -1.57
N THR A 45 15.12 -5.81 -1.10
CA THR A 45 14.88 -4.62 -1.90
C THR A 45 15.80 -4.57 -3.11
N ASP A 46 15.24 -4.41 -4.31
CA ASP A 46 15.98 -4.28 -5.56
C ASP A 46 16.61 -2.88 -5.71
N THR A 47 17.67 -2.65 -4.95
CA THR A 47 18.39 -1.37 -4.94
C THR A 47 19.10 -1.08 -6.27
N THR A 48 19.55 -2.12 -6.98
CA THR A 48 20.23 -2.00 -8.27
C THR A 48 19.29 -1.48 -9.35
N THR A 49 18.08 -2.03 -9.48
CA THR A 49 17.12 -1.54 -10.47
C THR A 49 16.66 -0.12 -10.13
N ILE A 50 16.46 0.19 -8.84
CA ILE A 50 16.14 1.55 -8.41
C ILE A 50 17.23 2.53 -8.87
N GLU A 51 18.49 2.27 -8.53
CA GLU A 51 19.62 3.13 -8.90
C GLU A 51 19.72 3.34 -10.41
N ALA A 52 19.56 2.27 -11.20
CA ALA A 52 19.60 2.34 -12.66
C ALA A 52 18.44 3.14 -13.26
N THR A 53 17.31 3.25 -12.56
CA THR A 53 16.09 3.92 -13.05
C THR A 53 16.07 5.40 -12.70
N VAL A 54 16.65 5.81 -11.56
CA VAL A 54 16.68 7.21 -11.11
C VAL A 54 17.17 8.19 -12.20
N PRO A 55 18.27 7.94 -12.94
CA PRO A 55 18.72 8.90 -13.96
C PRO A 55 17.84 8.92 -15.22
N LEU A 56 16.88 7.99 -15.36
CA LEU A 56 16.02 7.88 -16.54
C LEU A 56 14.71 8.65 -16.40
N VAL A 57 14.32 9.02 -15.18
CA VAL A 57 13.08 9.79 -14.97
C VAL A 57 13.36 11.29 -15.03
N ASP A 58 12.51 12.00 -15.76
CA ASP A 58 12.43 13.46 -15.71
C ASP A 58 11.18 13.88 -14.95
N GLN A 59 11.38 14.43 -13.76
CA GLN A 59 10.34 14.91 -12.87
C GLN A 59 10.41 16.42 -12.65
N LYS A 60 11.13 17.14 -13.51
CA LYS A 60 11.37 18.59 -13.36
C LYS A 60 10.33 19.46 -14.06
N SER A 61 9.23 18.86 -14.53
CA SER A 61 8.16 19.60 -15.22
C SER A 61 7.46 20.59 -14.29
N GLY A 62 7.42 21.85 -14.71
CA GLY A 62 6.63 22.91 -14.07
C GLY A 62 5.26 23.10 -14.71
N ALA A 63 4.65 24.26 -14.46
CA ALA A 63 3.45 24.68 -15.19
C ALA A 63 3.76 24.86 -16.69
N ASN A 64 2.80 24.51 -17.54
CA ASN A 64 2.90 24.78 -18.97
C ASN A 64 2.91 26.29 -19.23
N ASP A 65 3.46 26.70 -20.38
CA ASP A 65 3.61 28.12 -20.73
C ASP A 65 2.29 28.91 -20.66
N ASP A 66 1.14 28.27 -20.89
CA ASP A 66 -0.19 28.90 -20.90
C ASP A 66 -0.99 28.80 -19.58
N SER A 67 -0.46 28.13 -18.56
CA SER A 67 -1.17 27.93 -17.29
C SER A 67 -1.31 29.26 -16.53
N PRO A 68 -2.51 29.77 -16.17
CA PRO A 68 -2.64 30.95 -15.32
C PRO A 68 -2.04 30.81 -13.91
N PRO A 69 -1.73 31.94 -13.25
CA PRO A 69 -1.28 31.93 -11.86
C PRO A 69 -2.34 31.36 -10.92
N ASN A 70 -1.90 30.81 -9.79
CA ASN A 70 -2.74 30.23 -8.74
C ASN A 70 -3.56 29.00 -9.17
N HIS A 71 -3.09 28.26 -10.16
CA HIS A 71 -3.66 26.94 -10.45
C HIS A 71 -3.58 26.01 -9.22
N PRO A 72 -4.57 25.12 -9.03
CA PRO A 72 -4.49 24.08 -8.03
C PRO A 72 -3.21 23.26 -8.17
N VAL A 73 -2.68 22.77 -7.05
CA VAL A 73 -1.54 21.87 -7.06
C VAL A 73 -1.89 20.63 -7.88
N PRO A 74 -1.12 20.27 -8.92
CA PRO A 74 -1.36 19.05 -9.69
C PRO A 74 -1.31 17.82 -8.79
N GLU A 75 -2.12 16.82 -9.11
CA GLU A 75 -2.04 15.51 -8.45
C GLU A 75 -0.63 14.93 -8.58
N THR A 76 -0.27 14.05 -7.63
CA THR A 76 0.98 13.31 -7.66
C THR A 76 0.98 12.31 -8.82
N VAL A 77 2.09 12.29 -9.54
CA VAL A 77 2.25 11.52 -10.76
C VAL A 77 3.24 10.38 -10.54
N VAL A 78 2.88 9.17 -10.99
CA VAL A 78 3.79 8.03 -11.05
C VAL A 78 4.60 8.11 -12.34
N THR A 79 5.93 8.12 -12.24
CA THR A 79 6.83 8.24 -13.40
C THR A 79 7.60 6.97 -13.72
N ALA A 80 7.70 6.03 -12.79
CA ALA A 80 8.23 4.71 -13.04
C ALA A 80 7.63 3.67 -12.10
N VAL A 81 7.55 2.42 -12.57
CA VAL A 81 7.13 1.26 -11.77
C VAL A 81 8.09 0.12 -12.10
N ASP A 82 8.75 -0.42 -11.08
CA ASP A 82 9.64 -1.59 -11.19
C ASP A 82 10.68 -1.47 -12.30
N GLY A 83 11.30 -0.29 -12.39
CA GLY A 83 12.33 0.03 -13.39
C GLY A 83 11.83 0.43 -14.77
N LYS A 84 10.51 0.38 -15.00
CA LYS A 84 9.90 0.84 -16.25
C LYS A 84 9.43 2.29 -16.11
N VAL A 85 10.05 3.20 -16.88
CA VAL A 85 9.61 4.60 -17.01
C VAL A 85 8.28 4.67 -17.76
N LEU A 86 7.40 5.57 -17.34
CA LEU A 86 6.08 5.79 -17.93
C LEU A 86 6.10 7.05 -18.79
N ASP A 87 5.72 6.93 -20.07
CA ASP A 87 5.74 8.04 -21.06
C ASP A 87 4.73 9.15 -20.75
N VAL A 88 3.62 8.79 -20.12
CA VAL A 88 2.60 9.72 -19.63
C VAL A 88 2.41 9.37 -18.17
N GLY A 89 2.82 10.28 -17.30
CA GLY A 89 2.67 10.12 -15.88
C GLY A 89 1.23 9.73 -15.51
N ILE A 90 1.06 8.59 -14.87
CA ILE A 90 -0.26 8.13 -14.42
C ILE A 90 -0.52 8.82 -13.09
N SER A 91 -1.58 9.64 -13.00
CA SER A 91 -2.00 10.20 -11.71
C SER A 91 -2.25 9.07 -10.73
N ALA A 92 -1.58 9.11 -9.58
CA ALA A 92 -1.94 8.29 -8.45
C ALA A 92 -3.26 8.83 -7.89
N ARG A 93 -4.39 8.40 -8.48
CA ARG A 93 -5.74 8.80 -8.03
C ARG A 93 -5.86 8.53 -6.54
N THR A 94 -5.72 9.57 -5.75
CA THR A 94 -6.06 9.56 -4.35
C THR A 94 -7.53 9.95 -4.30
N GLU A 95 -8.40 9.10 -3.76
CA GLU A 95 -9.79 9.49 -3.45
C GLU A 95 -9.82 10.45 -2.25
N ASN A 96 -9.06 11.53 -2.33
CA ASN A 96 -8.97 12.53 -1.30
C ASN A 96 -10.02 13.61 -1.55
N ARG A 97 -11.25 13.35 -1.09
CA ARG A 97 -12.00 14.42 -0.42
C ARG A 97 -11.27 14.73 0.88
N MET A 98 -10.12 15.42 0.80
CA MET A 98 -9.48 15.96 1.98
C MET A 98 -10.44 16.98 2.62
N ALA A 99 -11.12 16.55 3.68
CA ALA A 99 -11.47 17.46 4.76
C ALA A 99 -10.16 18.08 5.21
N GLY A 100 -10.05 19.41 5.09
CA GLY A 100 -8.79 20.15 5.21
C GLY A 100 -7.96 19.67 6.40
N SER A 101 -6.73 19.24 6.12
CA SER A 101 -5.75 18.96 7.15
C SER A 101 -5.63 20.20 8.05
N PRO A 102 -5.95 20.12 9.35
CA PRO A 102 -5.83 21.26 10.22
C PRO A 102 -4.34 21.40 10.60
N ASN A 103 -3.83 22.62 10.39
CA ASN A 103 -2.59 23.15 10.97
C ASN A 103 -1.26 22.81 10.28
N LEU A 104 -1.09 23.23 9.03
CA LEU A 104 0.08 24.07 8.77
C LEU A 104 -0.18 25.40 9.47
N ALA A 105 0.24 25.52 10.74
CA ALA A 105 0.17 26.77 11.47
C ALA A 105 0.79 27.86 10.58
N LYS A 106 -0.02 28.85 10.22
CA LYS A 106 0.32 29.96 9.33
C LYS A 106 1.71 30.48 9.69
N ARG A 107 2.75 30.08 8.94
CA ARG A 107 4.13 30.37 9.32
C ARG A 107 4.32 31.87 9.14
N THR A 108 4.92 32.54 10.11
CA THR A 108 5.36 33.91 9.92
C THR A 108 6.61 33.89 9.00
N VAL A 109 6.86 34.97 8.26
CA VAL A 109 8.06 35.16 7.41
C VAL A 109 9.39 34.72 8.08
N PRO A 110 9.61 34.89 9.41
CA PRO A 110 10.77 34.35 10.13
C PRO A 110 10.98 32.82 10.02
N GLY A 111 9.99 32.06 9.56
CA GLY A 111 10.05 30.61 9.36
C GLY A 111 10.80 30.17 8.10
N TYR A 112 11.33 31.11 7.31
CA TYR A 112 12.11 30.82 6.10
C TYR A 112 13.56 31.27 6.23
N THR A 113 14.44 30.62 5.48
CA THR A 113 15.85 30.97 5.30
C THR A 113 16.13 31.11 3.82
N GLN A 114 16.80 32.19 3.43
CA GLN A 114 17.29 32.33 2.07
C GLN A 114 18.41 31.32 1.81
N VAL A 115 18.24 30.46 0.80
CA VAL A 115 19.25 29.46 0.42
C VAL A 115 20.12 29.94 -0.73
N PHE A 116 19.63 30.87 -1.55
CA PHE A 116 20.42 31.57 -2.55
C PHE A 116 19.83 32.95 -2.87
N ALA A 117 20.71 33.88 -3.19
CA ALA A 117 20.37 35.22 -3.65
C ALA A 117 20.30 35.30 -5.19
N GLY A 118 19.58 36.31 -5.69
CA GLY A 118 19.55 36.63 -7.12
C GLY A 118 20.79 37.37 -7.58
N THR A 119 21.09 37.33 -8.87
CA THR A 119 22.29 37.97 -9.46
C THR A 119 22.21 39.50 -9.53
N GLY A 120 21.00 40.07 -9.46
CA GLY A 120 20.76 41.52 -9.52
C GLY A 120 19.70 41.87 -10.57
N THR A 121 19.43 43.17 -10.73
CA THR A 121 18.39 43.72 -11.61
C THR A 121 18.95 44.66 -12.68
N ARG A 122 20.27 44.74 -12.86
CA ARG A 122 20.85 45.53 -13.96
C ARG A 122 20.46 44.87 -15.29
N GLN A 123 20.44 45.66 -16.36
CA GLN A 123 20.01 45.21 -17.68
C GLN A 123 20.81 43.99 -18.21
N THR A 124 22.06 43.82 -17.78
CA THR A 124 22.93 42.69 -18.13
C THR A 124 22.92 41.55 -17.12
N ASP A 125 22.29 41.73 -15.96
CA ASP A 125 22.24 40.69 -14.94
C ASP A 125 21.32 39.58 -15.49
N ARG A 126 21.89 38.42 -15.82
CA ARG A 126 21.12 37.25 -16.25
C ARG A 126 21.09 36.27 -15.09
N ASP A 127 19.95 35.64 -14.89
CA ASP A 127 19.75 34.64 -13.86
C ASP A 127 18.97 33.44 -14.40
N GLY A 128 18.72 32.44 -13.55
CA GLY A 128 17.84 31.32 -13.86
C GLY A 128 16.85 31.06 -12.73
N SER A 129 15.62 30.66 -13.07
CA SER A 129 14.65 30.14 -12.11
C SER A 129 14.90 28.66 -11.86
N ILE A 130 14.32 28.14 -10.79
CA ILE A 130 14.44 26.72 -10.44
C ILE A 130 13.70 25.86 -11.46
N GLU A 131 14.41 24.85 -11.95
CA GLU A 131 13.88 23.73 -12.71
C GLU A 131 14.19 22.46 -11.91
N GLY A 132 13.23 22.07 -11.07
CA GLY A 132 13.41 21.07 -10.02
C GLY A 132 12.16 20.23 -9.85
N THR A 133 12.31 19.13 -9.12
CA THR A 133 11.22 18.20 -8.80
C THR A 133 10.24 18.80 -7.79
N ALA A 134 9.12 18.11 -7.56
CA ALA A 134 8.09 18.53 -6.61
C ALA A 134 7.51 19.94 -6.84
N TYR A 135 7.39 20.37 -8.09
CA TYR A 135 6.67 21.59 -8.43
C TYR A 135 5.21 21.52 -7.93
N LEU A 136 4.77 22.56 -7.23
CA LEU A 136 3.40 22.63 -6.71
C LEU A 136 2.53 23.54 -7.56
N THR A 137 2.91 24.81 -7.67
CA THR A 137 2.16 25.84 -8.41
C THR A 137 2.99 27.12 -8.46
N TYR A 138 2.44 28.19 -9.03
CA TYR A 138 3.03 29.51 -8.98
C TYR A 138 1.97 30.60 -8.82
N THR A 139 2.43 31.78 -8.41
CA THR A 139 1.63 33.01 -8.43
C THR A 139 2.46 34.16 -9.02
N VAL A 140 1.77 35.25 -9.33
CA VAL A 140 2.37 36.51 -9.75
C VAL A 140 2.11 37.54 -8.66
N LEU A 141 3.15 38.29 -8.28
CA LEU A 141 3.12 39.26 -7.20
C LEU A 141 3.22 40.68 -7.73
N ASN A 142 2.92 41.68 -6.91
CA ASN A 142 3.16 43.08 -7.31
C ASN A 142 4.68 43.31 -7.52
N ASN A 143 5.07 43.84 -8.68
CA ASN A 143 6.48 44.09 -9.03
C ASN A 143 6.98 45.51 -8.69
N ALA A 144 6.20 46.32 -7.96
CA ALA A 144 6.67 47.62 -7.45
C ALA A 144 7.87 47.47 -6.51
N THR A 145 7.95 46.33 -5.82
CA THR A 145 9.11 45.90 -5.04
C THR A 145 9.35 44.41 -5.27
N TYR A 146 10.53 43.93 -4.88
CA TYR A 146 10.80 42.50 -4.84
C TYR A 146 10.14 41.86 -3.61
N ASP A 147 8.84 41.55 -3.74
CA ASP A 147 7.94 41.17 -2.64
C ASP A 147 8.17 39.74 -2.11
N VAL A 148 9.24 39.56 -1.33
CA VAL A 148 9.56 38.30 -0.66
C VAL A 148 8.43 37.87 0.28
N ASP A 149 7.86 38.79 1.05
CA ASP A 149 6.82 38.49 2.04
C ASP A 149 5.55 37.97 1.36
N GLY A 150 5.14 38.59 0.24
CA GLY A 150 4.04 38.12 -0.59
C GLY A 150 4.25 36.69 -1.09
N CYS A 151 5.47 36.38 -1.55
CA CYS A 151 5.83 35.04 -2.04
C CYS A 151 5.78 33.98 -0.94
N LEU A 152 6.37 34.29 0.23
CA LEU A 152 6.38 33.38 1.37
C LEU A 152 4.97 33.18 1.94
N ASN A 153 4.16 34.23 1.97
CA ASN A 153 2.75 34.14 2.36
C ASN A 153 1.94 33.28 1.38
N PHE A 154 2.26 33.30 0.08
CA PHE A 154 1.68 32.39 -0.89
C PHE A 154 2.06 30.94 -0.60
N CYS A 155 3.35 30.65 -0.41
CA CYS A 155 3.83 29.31 -0.02
C CYS A 155 3.10 28.77 1.22
N ASN A 156 2.90 29.59 2.26
CA ASN A 156 2.17 29.19 3.46
C ASN A 156 0.70 28.78 3.23
N ARG A 157 0.09 29.21 2.14
CA ARG A 157 -1.29 28.82 1.76
C ARG A 157 -1.33 27.58 0.89
N VAL A 158 -0.24 27.25 0.22
CA VAL A 158 -0.14 26.09 -0.68
C VAL A 158 0.22 24.87 0.17
N ASN A 159 -0.68 23.88 0.20
CA ASN A 159 -0.44 22.65 0.95
C ASN A 159 0.83 21.95 0.45
N GLY A 160 1.67 21.51 1.38
CA GLY A 160 2.95 20.86 1.08
C GLY A 160 4.09 21.81 0.69
N CYS A 161 3.88 23.12 0.60
CA CYS A 161 4.97 24.03 0.23
C CYS A 161 6.06 24.14 1.31
N VAL A 162 7.30 23.87 0.91
CA VAL A 162 8.49 24.03 1.77
C VAL A 162 9.54 24.93 1.15
N PHE A 163 9.38 25.32 -0.11
CA PHE A 163 10.34 26.15 -0.82
C PHE A 163 9.66 27.10 -1.79
N ALA A 164 10.20 28.31 -1.89
CA ALA A 164 9.74 29.33 -2.82
C ALA A 164 10.92 29.90 -3.64
N ASN A 165 10.75 29.94 -4.96
CA ASN A 165 11.63 30.65 -5.87
C ASN A 165 10.94 31.92 -6.39
N LEU A 166 11.47 33.07 -6.01
CA LEU A 166 11.00 34.38 -6.45
C LEU A 166 11.95 34.90 -7.53
N TYR A 167 11.42 35.37 -8.67
CA TYR A 167 12.24 35.88 -9.76
C TYR A 167 11.46 36.81 -10.69
N TYR A 168 12.17 37.65 -11.45
CA TYR A 168 11.56 38.38 -12.55
C TYR A 168 11.66 37.59 -13.85
N GLU A 169 10.59 37.54 -14.62
CA GLU A 169 10.52 36.93 -15.95
C GLU A 169 10.08 37.96 -16.98
N PHE A 170 11.03 38.47 -17.77
CA PHE A 170 10.78 39.55 -18.73
C PHE A 170 10.39 39.02 -20.12
N ASN A 171 9.73 39.89 -20.90
CA ASN A 171 9.29 39.63 -22.28
C ASN A 171 8.32 38.45 -22.42
N ASN A 172 7.56 38.16 -21.36
CA ASN A 172 6.55 37.11 -21.35
C ASN A 172 5.19 37.73 -21.65
N TYR A 173 4.61 37.38 -22.80
CA TYR A 173 3.36 38.01 -23.28
C TYR A 173 2.20 37.81 -22.31
N LEU A 174 2.11 36.63 -21.68
CA LEU A 174 1.01 36.32 -20.76
C LEU A 174 1.13 37.14 -19.48
N LEU A 175 2.32 37.22 -18.90
CA LEU A 175 2.57 37.99 -17.68
C LEU A 175 2.41 39.50 -17.89
N ASP A 176 2.88 40.00 -19.03
CA ASP A 176 2.93 41.44 -19.31
C ASP A 176 1.56 42.00 -19.77
N PHE A 177 0.76 41.20 -20.48
CA PHE A 177 -0.44 41.70 -21.17
C PHE A 177 -1.74 40.94 -20.89
N VAL A 178 -1.68 39.66 -20.57
CA VAL A 178 -2.89 38.81 -20.51
C VAL A 178 -3.39 38.62 -19.08
N PHE A 179 -2.51 38.25 -18.15
CA PHE A 179 -2.90 38.02 -16.77
C PHE A 179 -3.25 39.35 -16.07
N SER A 180 -4.26 39.28 -15.19
CA SER A 180 -4.85 40.46 -14.56
C SER A 180 -3.88 41.26 -13.69
N GLU A 181 -2.88 40.55 -13.15
CA GLU A 181 -1.84 41.06 -12.26
C GLU A 181 -0.85 41.96 -12.99
N LYS A 182 -0.68 41.79 -14.32
CA LYS A 182 0.25 42.55 -15.17
C LYS A 182 1.61 42.76 -14.55
N SER A 183 2.18 41.68 -14.04
CA SER A 183 3.44 41.70 -13.33
C SER A 183 4.33 40.55 -13.79
N ASN A 184 5.61 40.87 -13.91
CA ASN A 184 6.67 39.95 -14.24
C ASN A 184 7.36 39.34 -13.02
N LEU A 185 6.92 39.67 -11.79
CA LEU A 185 7.46 39.08 -10.56
C LEU A 185 6.75 37.77 -10.24
N LYS A 186 7.41 36.66 -10.53
CA LYS A 186 6.88 35.30 -10.41
C LYS A 186 7.39 34.62 -9.14
N CYS A 187 6.47 34.00 -8.42
CA CYS A 187 6.74 33.20 -7.24
C CYS A 187 6.33 31.76 -7.51
N ALA A 188 7.29 30.90 -7.85
CA ALA A 188 7.09 29.47 -8.01
C ALA A 188 7.34 28.75 -6.68
N VAL A 189 6.49 27.78 -6.33
CA VAL A 189 6.55 27.08 -5.04
C VAL A 189 6.64 25.58 -5.21
N TYR A 190 7.37 24.93 -4.30
CA TYR A 190 7.79 23.54 -4.41
C TYR A 190 7.61 22.78 -3.09
N GLY A 191 7.39 21.48 -3.22
CA GLY A 191 7.24 20.52 -2.13
C GLY A 191 8.57 20.01 -1.58
N ASP A 192 9.70 20.47 -2.13
CA ASP A 192 11.03 20.17 -1.63
C ASP A 192 12.00 21.37 -1.70
N VAL A 193 13.12 21.28 -1.01
CA VAL A 193 14.14 22.31 -0.92
C VAL A 193 15.12 22.21 -2.09
N HIS A 194 15.22 23.29 -2.85
CA HIS A 194 16.13 23.41 -4.00
C HIS A 194 17.33 24.31 -3.69
N SER A 195 18.36 24.19 -4.53
CA SER A 195 19.61 24.95 -4.43
C SER A 195 19.86 25.81 -5.67
N ALA A 196 20.88 26.68 -5.61
CA ALA A 196 21.27 27.50 -6.76
C ALA A 196 21.76 26.68 -7.97
N ALA A 197 22.16 25.41 -7.77
CA ALA A 197 22.59 24.53 -8.86
C ALA A 197 21.44 24.19 -9.83
N GLU A 198 20.19 24.30 -9.38
CA GLU A 198 18.98 24.00 -10.15
C GLU A 198 18.42 25.24 -10.87
N LYS A 199 19.16 26.37 -10.88
CA LYS A 199 18.81 27.60 -11.62
C LYS A 199 19.11 27.46 -13.12
N THR A 200 18.49 26.47 -13.76
CA THR A 200 18.75 26.10 -15.17
C THR A 200 17.75 26.69 -16.15
N ASN A 201 16.54 27.07 -15.72
CA ASN A 201 15.60 27.76 -16.59
C ASN A 201 16.00 29.24 -16.75
N ARG A 202 16.57 29.58 -17.90
CA ARG A 202 17.05 30.94 -18.25
C ARG A 202 16.05 31.75 -19.07
N GLY A 203 14.87 31.20 -19.39
CA GLY A 203 14.00 31.69 -20.47
C GLY A 203 14.56 31.31 -21.85
N GLY A 204 14.32 32.16 -22.85
CA GLY A 204 14.81 31.98 -24.22
C GLY A 204 13.71 31.77 -25.27
N GLN A 205 12.44 31.83 -24.88
CA GLN A 205 11.31 31.73 -25.79
C GLN A 205 11.00 33.09 -26.44
N GLN A 206 10.61 33.11 -27.72
CA GLN A 206 10.10 34.30 -28.39
C GLN A 206 8.56 34.38 -28.21
N GLN A 207 8.10 34.99 -27.13
CA GLN A 207 6.65 35.08 -26.83
C GLN A 207 5.99 36.39 -27.30
N ILE A 208 6.77 37.45 -27.45
CA ILE A 208 6.32 38.74 -28.02
C ILE A 208 6.96 38.89 -29.41
N PRO A 209 6.23 39.31 -30.46
CA PRO A 209 6.83 39.50 -31.78
C PRO A 209 8.03 40.49 -31.78
N PRO A 210 9.02 40.32 -32.67
CA PRO A 210 10.09 41.29 -32.86
C PRO A 210 9.55 42.73 -33.06
N PRO A 211 10.22 43.77 -32.51
CA PRO A 211 11.60 43.80 -32.05
C PRO A 211 11.81 43.42 -30.56
N ALA A 212 10.78 42.90 -29.88
CA ALA A 212 10.97 42.41 -28.51
C ALA A 212 12.00 41.27 -28.47
N GLY A 213 12.83 41.24 -27.43
CA GLY A 213 13.80 40.17 -27.23
C GLY A 213 13.15 38.86 -26.76
N LEU A 214 13.96 37.81 -26.67
CA LEU A 214 13.57 36.55 -26.02
C LEU A 214 13.20 36.78 -24.55
N THR A 215 12.39 35.89 -23.97
CA THR A 215 12.17 35.85 -22.52
C THR A 215 13.48 35.64 -21.78
N TYR A 216 13.61 36.22 -20.58
CA TYR A 216 14.77 35.98 -19.73
C TYR A 216 14.44 36.15 -18.25
N VAL A 217 15.20 35.45 -17.40
CA VAL A 217 15.06 35.51 -15.94
C VAL A 217 16.09 36.46 -15.31
N GLN A 218 15.67 37.22 -14.30
CA GLN A 218 16.55 38.05 -13.45
C GLN A 218 16.24 37.90 -11.97
N HIS A 219 17.25 38.22 -11.15
CA HIS A 219 17.16 38.32 -9.69
C HIS A 219 16.39 37.16 -9.05
N SER A 220 16.81 35.92 -9.34
CA SER A 220 16.14 34.71 -8.85
C SER A 220 16.67 34.32 -7.48
N SER A 221 15.83 34.43 -6.44
CA SER A 221 16.16 34.05 -5.06
C SER A 221 15.35 32.86 -4.59
N GLY A 222 15.93 32.07 -3.70
CA GLY A 222 15.34 30.84 -3.17
C GLY A 222 15.23 30.89 -1.66
N TRP A 223 14.08 30.47 -1.15
CA TRP A 223 13.75 30.52 0.28
C TRP A 223 13.20 29.17 0.71
N SER A 224 13.90 28.50 1.62
CA SER A 224 13.45 27.24 2.20
C SER A 224 12.81 27.47 3.55
N SER A 225 11.80 26.67 3.88
CA SER A 225 11.28 26.64 5.24
C SER A 225 12.34 26.05 6.17
N LYS A 226 12.48 26.65 7.37
CA LYS A 226 13.33 26.13 8.44
C LYS A 226 12.84 24.80 9.00
N THR A 227 11.56 24.48 8.82
CA THR A 227 10.96 23.23 9.24
C THR A 227 10.31 22.54 8.06
N LEU A 228 10.76 21.32 7.77
CA LEU A 228 9.99 20.45 6.89
C LEU A 228 8.82 19.92 7.70
N SER A 229 7.61 20.04 7.15
CA SER A 229 6.43 19.49 7.80
C SER A 229 6.51 17.97 7.76
N ASP A 230 6.34 17.32 8.90
CA ASP A 230 6.12 15.88 8.92
C ASP A 230 4.73 15.58 8.37
N PRO A 231 4.63 14.76 7.31
CA PRO A 231 3.33 14.42 6.74
C PRO A 231 2.56 13.55 7.74
N ALA A 232 1.26 13.83 7.87
CA ALA A 232 0.37 12.98 8.64
C ALA A 232 0.36 11.56 8.03
N PRO A 233 0.27 10.49 8.85
CA PRO A 233 0.09 9.15 8.32
C PRO A 233 -1.16 9.07 7.44
N PRO A 234 -1.09 8.40 6.27
CA PRO A 234 -2.26 8.17 5.43
C PRO A 234 -3.39 7.47 6.19
N GLU A 235 -4.63 7.68 5.75
CA GLU A 235 -5.76 6.93 6.30
C GLU A 235 -5.53 5.42 6.13
N GLY A 236 -5.81 4.63 7.19
CA GLY A 236 -5.56 3.19 7.19
C GLY A 236 -4.10 2.81 7.44
N TYR A 237 -3.19 3.78 7.63
CA TYR A 237 -1.78 3.55 7.91
C TYR A 237 -1.35 4.14 9.26
N GLU A 238 -0.23 3.66 9.78
CA GLU A 238 0.54 4.29 10.86
C GLU A 238 2.01 4.39 10.50
N LEU A 239 2.64 5.44 11.01
CA LEU A 239 4.09 5.63 10.93
C LEU A 239 4.77 4.57 11.82
N VAL A 240 5.71 3.84 11.24
CA VAL A 240 6.59 2.90 11.95
C VAL A 240 7.87 3.60 12.40
N PHE A 241 8.52 4.33 11.48
CA PHE A 241 9.74 5.07 11.77
C PHE A 241 9.93 6.26 10.82
N GLY A 242 10.86 7.15 11.20
CA GLY A 242 11.41 8.20 10.35
C GLY A 242 10.95 9.62 10.72
N PRO A 243 11.52 10.64 10.06
CA PRO A 243 12.47 10.55 8.96
C PRO A 243 13.86 10.03 9.34
N THR A 244 14.47 9.19 8.49
CA THR A 244 15.89 8.78 8.58
C THR A 244 16.64 9.00 7.25
N GLY A 245 17.95 8.74 7.25
CA GLY A 245 18.77 8.74 6.03
C GLY A 245 18.85 7.38 5.32
N GLY A 246 18.20 6.34 5.83
CA GLY A 246 18.28 4.98 5.28
C GLY A 246 16.92 4.46 4.83
N ALA A 247 16.85 3.86 3.65
CA ALA A 247 15.69 3.15 3.13
C ALA A 247 15.73 1.68 3.57
N ASN A 248 14.56 1.03 3.60
CA ASN A 248 14.49 -0.37 3.95
C ASN A 248 15.17 -1.25 2.89
N ASN A 249 16.02 -2.15 3.36
CA ASN A 249 16.43 -3.35 2.66
C ASN A 249 15.93 -4.54 3.49
N ALA A 250 14.75 -5.04 3.13
CA ALA A 250 13.97 -5.93 3.99
C ALA A 250 13.33 -7.08 3.19
N PRO A 251 13.03 -8.21 3.84
CA PRO A 251 12.31 -9.32 3.23
C PRO A 251 10.90 -8.92 2.81
N GLY A 252 10.35 -9.67 1.86
CA GLY A 252 8.98 -9.49 1.39
C GLY A 252 8.79 -8.29 0.47
N TYR A 253 9.86 -7.90 -0.23
CA TYR A 253 9.84 -6.83 -1.21
C TYR A 253 8.90 -7.15 -2.37
N MET A 254 8.01 -6.22 -2.65
CA MET A 254 7.00 -6.30 -3.70
C MET A 254 7.28 -5.35 -4.85
N GLY A 255 8.49 -4.78 -4.96
CA GLY A 255 8.86 -3.80 -6.00
C GLY A 255 8.71 -2.33 -5.55
N PHE A 256 8.80 -1.40 -6.51
CA PHE A 256 8.82 0.03 -6.24
C PHE A 256 8.09 0.87 -7.30
N ALA A 257 7.77 2.11 -6.92
CA ALA A 257 7.33 3.16 -7.82
C ALA A 257 8.07 4.46 -7.55
N PHE A 258 8.28 5.25 -8.60
CA PHE A 258 8.72 6.64 -8.50
C PHE A 258 7.54 7.58 -8.66
N ILE A 259 7.48 8.57 -7.77
CA ILE A 259 6.50 9.65 -7.81
C ILE A 259 7.23 11.00 -7.87
N ASP A 260 6.58 12.03 -8.41
CA ASP A 260 7.17 13.34 -8.69
C ASP A 260 7.23 14.30 -7.49
N LYS A 261 6.58 13.93 -6.38
CA LYS A 261 6.48 14.69 -5.12
C LYS A 261 6.59 13.75 -3.93
N TYR A 262 7.08 14.25 -2.79
CA TYR A 262 7.05 13.50 -1.53
C TYR A 262 5.61 13.42 -1.00
N ASP A 263 4.84 12.43 -1.46
CA ASP A 263 3.44 12.24 -1.11
C ASP A 263 3.19 10.86 -0.51
N VAL A 264 3.03 10.82 0.81
CA VAL A 264 2.77 9.59 1.56
C VAL A 264 1.42 8.98 1.23
N ASN A 265 0.41 9.77 0.83
CA ASN A 265 -0.90 9.25 0.45
C ASN A 265 -0.85 8.60 -0.93
N ALA A 266 -0.03 9.12 -1.85
CA ALA A 266 0.21 8.48 -3.14
C ALA A 266 0.87 7.10 -2.96
N CYS A 267 1.90 6.98 -2.10
CA CYS A 267 2.48 5.67 -1.80
C CYS A 267 1.48 4.71 -1.12
N ALA A 268 0.61 5.21 -0.22
CA ALA A 268 -0.45 4.41 0.38
C ALA A 268 -1.44 3.90 -0.68
N ALA A 269 -1.91 4.76 -1.59
CA ALA A 269 -2.80 4.36 -2.68
C ALA A 269 -2.15 3.32 -3.61
N LEU A 270 -0.85 3.48 -3.89
CA LEU A 270 -0.09 2.50 -4.67
C LEU A 270 0.06 1.16 -3.94
N CYS A 271 0.29 1.17 -2.62
CA CYS A 271 0.31 -0.06 -1.82
C CYS A 271 -1.07 -0.73 -1.78
N ASN A 272 -2.15 0.03 -1.58
CA ASN A 272 -3.53 -0.48 -1.57
C ASN A 272 -3.94 -1.15 -2.90
N THR A 273 -3.33 -0.74 -4.01
CA THR A 273 -3.62 -1.26 -5.36
C THR A 273 -2.52 -2.16 -5.92
N ARG A 274 -1.44 -2.37 -5.14
CA ARG A 274 -0.35 -3.26 -5.54
C ARG A 274 -0.89 -4.69 -5.61
N GLY A 275 -0.64 -5.36 -6.73
CA GLY A 275 -0.99 -6.77 -6.88
C GLY A 275 -0.36 -7.58 -5.76
N ALA A 276 -1.13 -8.54 -5.21
CA ALA A 276 -0.64 -9.41 -4.16
C ALA A 276 0.55 -10.25 -4.63
N ASP A 277 1.53 -10.42 -3.74
CA ASP A 277 2.56 -11.42 -3.94
C ASP A 277 1.95 -12.80 -3.76
N ARG A 278 2.29 -13.73 -4.65
CA ARG A 278 1.73 -15.10 -4.64
C ARG A 278 2.00 -15.85 -3.34
N ASN A 279 3.12 -15.55 -2.67
CA ASN A 279 3.58 -16.23 -1.46
C ASN A 279 3.40 -15.33 -0.22
N GLY A 280 3.39 -14.02 -0.37
CA GLY A 280 3.33 -13.05 0.71
C GLY A 280 1.97 -12.39 0.96
N GLY A 281 1.12 -12.37 -0.07
CA GLY A 281 -0.21 -11.75 -0.02
C GLY A 281 -0.17 -10.26 -0.36
N ALA A 282 -1.15 -9.52 0.15
CA ALA A 282 -1.31 -8.09 -0.14
C ALA A 282 -0.16 -7.24 0.43
N CYS A 283 0.03 -6.04 -0.13
CA CYS A 283 0.94 -5.05 0.45
C CYS A 283 0.46 -4.65 1.85
N GLN A 284 1.36 -4.75 2.82
CA GLN A 284 1.11 -4.41 4.23
C GLN A 284 1.95 -3.24 4.71
N TYR A 285 3.02 -2.90 3.99
CA TYR A 285 3.98 -1.91 4.38
C TYR A 285 4.56 -1.19 3.17
N PHE A 286 4.86 0.10 3.31
CA PHE A 286 5.67 0.82 2.34
C PHE A 286 6.70 1.71 3.02
N ASN A 287 7.83 1.88 2.34
CA ASN A 287 8.86 2.84 2.69
C ASN A 287 8.92 3.92 1.62
N ILE A 288 8.73 5.17 2.01
CA ILE A 288 8.86 6.34 1.13
C ILE A 288 10.14 7.10 1.47
N TRP A 289 10.93 7.43 0.46
CA TRP A 289 12.18 8.17 0.64
C TRP A 289 12.52 9.03 -0.56
N ARG A 290 13.36 10.05 -0.35
CA ARG A 290 13.84 10.97 -1.38
C ARG A 290 15.21 10.56 -1.88
N ALA A 291 15.35 10.43 -3.20
CA ALA A 291 16.61 10.22 -3.89
C ALA A 291 17.27 11.55 -4.23
N LEU A 292 18.48 11.77 -3.70
CA LEU A 292 19.36 12.86 -4.13
C LEU A 292 20.41 12.27 -5.09
N VAL A 293 20.57 12.85 -6.28
CA VAL A 293 21.71 12.56 -7.16
C VAL A 293 22.59 13.78 -7.19
N ASN A 294 23.86 13.64 -6.82
CA ASN A 294 24.80 14.78 -6.72
C ASN A 294 24.28 15.92 -5.82
N GLY A 295 23.55 15.55 -4.76
CA GLY A 295 22.95 16.49 -3.81
C GLY A 295 21.65 17.17 -4.30
N VAL A 296 21.18 16.84 -5.50
CA VAL A 296 19.96 17.40 -6.10
C VAL A 296 18.79 16.42 -5.99
N PRO A 297 17.63 16.83 -5.43
CA PRO A 297 16.41 16.02 -5.44
C PRO A 297 16.02 15.60 -6.85
N THR A 298 16.04 14.28 -7.11
CA THR A 298 15.81 13.73 -8.46
C THR A 298 14.53 12.92 -8.54
N THR A 299 14.18 12.17 -7.48
CA THR A 299 12.91 11.44 -7.42
C THR A 299 12.52 11.07 -5.99
N TYR A 300 11.28 10.60 -5.82
CA TYR A 300 10.75 10.05 -4.57
C TYR A 300 10.31 8.62 -4.80
N THR A 301 10.82 7.71 -3.99
CA THR A 301 10.63 6.27 -4.15
C THR A 301 9.63 5.75 -3.13
N CYS A 302 8.61 5.05 -3.59
CA CYS A 302 7.76 4.18 -2.78
C CYS A 302 8.24 2.72 -2.96
N SER A 303 8.80 2.11 -1.93
CA SER A 303 9.12 0.67 -1.91
C SER A 303 8.04 -0.09 -1.14
N PHE A 304 7.50 -1.17 -1.72
CA PHE A 304 6.34 -1.89 -1.18
C PHE A 304 6.73 -3.25 -0.62
N TYR A 305 6.06 -3.70 0.44
CA TYR A 305 6.35 -4.97 1.10
C TYR A 305 5.08 -5.65 1.62
N TYR A 306 5.04 -6.98 1.53
CA TYR A 306 3.98 -7.78 2.17
C TYR A 306 4.32 -8.14 3.62
N LEU A 307 5.60 -8.03 4.01
CA LEU A 307 6.04 -8.09 5.40
C LEU A 307 6.23 -6.68 5.95
N ILE A 308 5.86 -6.49 7.21
CA ILE A 308 6.08 -5.23 7.92
C ILE A 308 7.56 -5.13 8.28
N ALA A 309 8.22 -4.07 7.81
CA ALA A 309 9.59 -3.73 8.17
C ALA A 309 9.63 -2.60 9.21
N ASP A 310 10.80 -2.41 9.83
CA ASP A 310 11.05 -1.36 10.82
C ASP A 310 12.38 -0.63 10.56
N GLU A 311 12.75 0.28 11.46
CA GLU A 311 13.98 1.09 11.35
C GLU A 311 15.27 0.25 11.32
N SER A 312 15.27 -0.96 11.90
CA SER A 312 16.47 -1.80 11.95
C SER A 312 16.91 -2.29 10.56
N THR A 313 15.97 -2.36 9.62
CA THR A 313 16.22 -2.72 8.22
C THR A 313 16.45 -1.51 7.32
N ALA A 314 16.39 -0.29 7.85
CA ALA A 314 16.60 0.96 7.13
C ALA A 314 18.09 1.22 6.84
N VAL A 315 18.75 0.27 6.19
CA VAL A 315 20.21 0.21 6.01
C VAL A 315 20.68 0.57 4.60
N ASN A 316 19.77 0.89 3.68
CA ASN A 316 20.12 1.37 2.35
C ASN A 316 20.28 2.91 2.36
N TYR A 317 21.53 3.39 2.34
CA TYR A 317 21.84 4.82 2.35
C TYR A 317 22.07 5.42 0.94
N GLY A 318 21.93 4.61 -0.10
CA GLY A 318 22.25 4.95 -1.49
C GLY A 318 23.59 4.37 -1.96
N GLN A 319 23.91 4.60 -3.23
CA GLN A 319 25.05 4.06 -3.96
C GLN A 319 25.63 5.15 -4.89
N GLY A 320 26.96 5.25 -4.94
CA GLY A 320 27.62 6.27 -5.77
C GLY A 320 27.16 7.70 -5.44
N ASP A 321 26.63 8.40 -6.45
CA ASP A 321 26.10 9.76 -6.31
C ASP A 321 24.66 9.80 -5.78
N LEU A 322 23.97 8.65 -5.75
CA LEU A 322 22.64 8.52 -5.19
C LEU A 322 22.72 8.45 -3.67
N LYS A 323 21.96 9.31 -2.99
CA LYS A 323 21.79 9.29 -1.54
C LYS A 323 20.32 9.22 -1.15
N VAL A 324 20.03 8.40 -0.15
CA VAL A 324 18.71 8.31 0.47
C VAL A 324 18.57 9.39 1.54
N THR A 325 17.44 10.09 1.53
CA THR A 325 17.09 11.07 2.58
C THR A 325 15.59 11.04 2.85
N TYR A 326 15.16 11.57 4.00
CA TYR A 326 13.75 11.65 4.39
C TYR A 326 13.01 10.31 4.27
N SER A 327 13.67 9.22 4.64
CA SER A 327 13.06 7.89 4.60
C SER A 327 12.08 7.69 5.75
N ARG A 328 10.87 7.22 5.45
CA ARG A 328 9.82 6.93 6.42
C ARG A 328 9.15 5.60 6.10
N GLY A 329 8.85 4.84 7.14
CA GLY A 329 8.15 3.56 7.05
C GLY A 329 6.71 3.66 7.50
N TYR A 330 5.76 3.11 6.74
CA TYR A 330 4.35 3.08 7.09
C TYR A 330 3.78 1.68 6.94
N LYS A 331 3.04 1.21 7.95
CA LYS A 331 2.30 -0.06 7.89
C LYS A 331 0.80 0.17 7.83
N ARG A 332 0.10 -0.72 7.13
CA ARG A 332 -1.36 -0.79 7.15
C ARG A 332 -1.84 -1.18 8.54
N LYS A 333 -2.93 -0.58 8.99
CA LYS A 333 -3.62 -0.92 10.23
C LYS A 333 -4.57 -2.07 9.96
N PRO A 334 -4.29 -3.30 10.46
CA PRO A 334 -5.23 -4.39 10.31
C PRO A 334 -6.47 -4.13 11.18
N LEU A 335 -7.66 -4.35 10.62
CA LEU A 335 -8.92 -4.31 11.38
C LEU A 335 -9.18 -5.63 12.10
N LEU A 336 -8.56 -6.72 11.61
CA LEU A 336 -8.62 -8.04 12.19
C LEU A 336 -7.29 -8.32 12.89
N LEU A 337 -7.35 -8.66 14.18
CA LEU A 337 -6.19 -9.11 14.94
C LEU A 337 -6.16 -10.63 14.90
N ASP A 338 -4.95 -11.19 14.89
CA ASP A 338 -4.72 -12.64 14.99
C ASP A 338 -5.37 -13.45 13.85
N GLY A 339 -5.15 -12.98 12.62
CA GLY A 339 -5.61 -13.67 11.42
C GLY A 339 -4.79 -14.90 11.03
N GLY A 340 -3.60 -15.07 11.62
CA GLY A 340 -2.80 -16.29 11.54
C GLY A 340 -3.10 -17.30 12.66
N PHE A 341 -4.09 -17.02 13.51
CA PHE A 341 -4.54 -17.91 14.60
C PHE A 341 -3.50 -18.23 15.70
N GLU A 342 -2.38 -17.52 15.72
CA GLU A 342 -1.26 -17.70 16.66
C GLU A 342 -1.62 -17.39 18.12
N GLY A 343 -2.70 -16.64 18.35
CA GLY A 343 -3.23 -16.42 19.70
C GLY A 343 -3.81 -17.68 20.35
N TYR A 344 -4.05 -18.75 19.59
CA TYR A 344 -4.38 -20.07 20.14
C TYR A 344 -3.10 -20.90 20.36
N THR A 345 -2.88 -21.29 21.61
CA THR A 345 -1.72 -22.10 22.03
C THR A 345 -2.19 -23.33 22.80
N CYS A 346 -1.34 -24.37 22.81
CA CYS A 346 -1.65 -25.57 23.57
C CYS A 346 -1.58 -25.34 25.09
N PRO A 347 -2.38 -26.10 25.88
CA PRO A 347 -2.41 -25.95 27.34
C PRO A 347 -1.03 -26.13 27.99
N SER A 348 -0.16 -26.94 27.37
CA SER A 348 1.24 -27.09 27.75
C SER A 348 2.16 -26.55 26.65
N ALA A 349 3.20 -25.82 27.03
CA ALA A 349 4.25 -25.35 26.11
C ALA A 349 5.09 -26.49 25.49
N SER A 350 4.99 -27.71 26.05
CA SER A 350 5.64 -28.91 25.50
C SER A 350 4.80 -29.62 24.45
N GLU A 351 3.53 -29.24 24.28
CA GLU A 351 2.64 -29.83 23.29
C GLU A 351 2.73 -29.03 21.99
N ASP A 352 2.99 -29.73 20.90
CA ASP A 352 3.10 -29.18 19.55
C ASP A 352 1.79 -29.25 18.75
N PHE A 353 0.80 -29.98 19.28
CA PHE A 353 -0.48 -30.26 18.61
C PHE A 353 -1.63 -30.23 19.60
N CYS A 354 -2.57 -29.34 19.33
CA CYS A 354 -3.88 -29.28 19.97
C CYS A 354 -4.85 -28.53 19.05
N PHE A 355 -6.14 -28.62 19.35
CA PHE A 355 -7.17 -27.87 18.63
C PHE A 355 -8.37 -27.54 19.52
N ALA A 356 -9.11 -26.50 19.16
CA ALA A 356 -10.31 -26.07 19.85
C ALA A 356 -11.37 -25.60 18.85
N THR A 357 -12.65 -25.62 19.26
CA THR A 357 -13.72 -24.98 18.48
C THR A 357 -13.74 -23.47 18.66
N SER A 358 -13.09 -22.91 19.68
CA SER A 358 -13.07 -21.46 19.89
C SER A 358 -11.96 -21.02 20.83
N TYR A 359 -11.52 -19.78 20.67
CA TYR A 359 -10.73 -19.03 21.64
C TYR A 359 -11.10 -17.54 21.58
N SER A 360 -10.26 -16.64 22.11
CA SER A 360 -10.58 -15.22 22.25
C SER A 360 -10.86 -14.50 20.91
N ALA A 361 -10.17 -14.87 19.83
CA ALA A 361 -10.29 -14.20 18.52
C ALA A 361 -11.26 -14.88 17.56
N TRP A 362 -11.40 -16.22 17.61
CA TRP A 362 -12.21 -16.98 16.64
C TRP A 362 -13.11 -18.03 17.28
N VAL A 363 -14.26 -18.26 16.64
CA VAL A 363 -15.25 -19.28 17.01
C VAL A 363 -15.64 -20.08 15.77
N GLY A 364 -15.34 -21.37 15.79
CA GLY A 364 -15.82 -22.39 14.90
C GLY A 364 -17.16 -22.97 15.37
N THR A 365 -18.07 -23.20 14.42
CA THR A 365 -19.40 -23.75 14.67
C THR A 365 -19.75 -24.85 13.67
N SER A 366 -20.48 -25.84 14.16
CA SER A 366 -21.07 -26.91 13.37
C SER A 366 -22.55 -26.63 13.06
N PRO A 367 -23.04 -26.94 11.85
CA PRO A 367 -24.46 -26.98 11.58
C PRO A 367 -25.14 -28.08 12.41
N LYS A 368 -26.48 -28.07 12.44
CA LYS A 368 -27.25 -29.10 13.14
C LYS A 368 -26.89 -30.49 12.61
N GLY A 369 -26.44 -31.37 13.49
CA GLY A 369 -26.05 -32.75 13.16
C GLY A 369 -24.57 -32.92 12.80
N GLY A 370 -23.81 -31.83 12.71
CA GLY A 370 -22.36 -31.88 12.49
C GLY A 370 -21.56 -31.86 13.79
N SER A 371 -20.29 -32.23 13.69
CA SER A 371 -19.35 -32.27 14.81
C SER A 371 -17.95 -31.83 14.40
N LEU A 372 -17.46 -30.78 15.07
CA LEU A 372 -16.12 -30.20 14.87
C LEU A 372 -15.89 -29.73 13.43
N ASP A 373 -16.91 -29.15 12.80
CA ASP A 373 -16.86 -28.77 11.38
C ASP A 373 -16.08 -27.47 11.12
N ALA A 374 -15.78 -26.73 12.17
CA ALA A 374 -14.83 -25.63 12.13
C ALA A 374 -14.05 -25.62 13.45
N THR A 375 -12.73 -25.66 13.35
CA THR A 375 -11.82 -25.74 14.50
C THR A 375 -10.57 -24.92 14.23
N ILE A 376 -9.88 -24.53 15.28
CA ILE A 376 -8.60 -23.83 15.25
C ILE A 376 -7.54 -24.81 15.74
N PHE A 377 -6.49 -25.02 14.95
CA PHE A 377 -5.36 -25.87 15.30
C PHE A 377 -4.15 -25.03 15.71
N HIS A 378 -3.37 -25.58 16.63
CA HIS A 378 -2.00 -25.19 16.87
C HIS A 378 -1.13 -26.38 16.46
N TYR A 379 -0.66 -26.40 15.21
CA TYR A 379 0.23 -27.42 14.65
C TYR A 379 0.90 -26.92 13.37
N ALA A 380 2.21 -26.67 13.43
CA ALA A 380 2.98 -26.08 12.32
C ALA A 380 2.83 -26.80 10.96
N PRO A 381 2.77 -28.15 10.88
CA PRO A 381 2.54 -28.83 9.60
C PRO A 381 1.20 -28.53 8.93
N TYR A 382 0.23 -27.96 9.64
CA TYR A 382 -1.06 -27.54 9.07
C TYR A 382 -1.11 -26.06 8.76
N ALA A 383 -0.27 -25.26 9.40
CA ALA A 383 -0.20 -23.82 9.23
C ALA A 383 0.57 -23.46 7.96
N ARG A 384 0.31 -22.27 7.44
CA ARG A 384 1.11 -21.67 6.38
C ARG A 384 2.37 -21.02 6.95
N VAL A 385 2.19 -20.28 8.03
CA VAL A 385 3.26 -19.63 8.80
C VAL A 385 2.97 -19.86 10.28
N GLY A 386 4.02 -20.12 11.08
CA GLY A 386 3.84 -20.32 12.52
C GLY A 386 3.23 -21.68 12.86
N HIS A 387 2.23 -21.67 13.75
CA HIS A 387 1.58 -22.87 14.28
C HIS A 387 0.05 -22.82 14.17
N GLY A 388 -0.55 -21.63 14.09
CA GLY A 388 -1.98 -21.43 14.07
C GLY A 388 -2.59 -21.70 12.69
N VAL A 389 -3.77 -22.32 12.64
CA VAL A 389 -4.55 -22.40 11.40
C VAL A 389 -6.04 -22.63 11.66
N GLY A 390 -6.89 -22.05 10.83
CA GLY A 390 -8.32 -22.36 10.81
C GLY A 390 -8.63 -23.56 9.92
N LEU A 391 -9.35 -24.55 10.43
CA LEU A 391 -9.90 -25.67 9.67
C LEU A 391 -11.39 -25.48 9.43
N LEU A 392 -11.82 -25.80 8.21
CA LEU A 392 -13.20 -25.98 7.80
C LEU A 392 -13.43 -27.42 7.30
N GLY A 393 -14.52 -28.05 7.76
CA GLY A 393 -14.83 -29.48 7.64
C GLY A 393 -14.56 -30.25 8.94
N SER A 394 -15.32 -31.33 9.20
CA SER A 394 -15.21 -32.14 10.42
C SER A 394 -13.77 -32.56 10.73
N ALA A 395 -13.19 -32.03 11.82
CA ALA A 395 -11.81 -32.31 12.23
C ALA A 395 -11.55 -33.81 12.50
N SER A 396 -12.58 -34.54 12.94
CA SER A 396 -12.55 -35.99 13.18
C SER A 396 -13.03 -36.82 11.99
N GLY A 397 -13.47 -36.19 10.90
CA GLY A 397 -13.97 -36.87 9.71
C GLY A 397 -15.26 -37.66 9.93
N VAL A 398 -16.04 -37.36 10.99
CA VAL A 398 -17.23 -38.13 11.36
C VAL A 398 -18.45 -37.80 10.50
N ASP A 399 -18.45 -36.64 9.85
CA ASP A 399 -19.50 -36.20 8.95
C ASP A 399 -18.96 -35.32 7.82
N SER A 400 -19.80 -35.05 6.81
CA SER A 400 -19.46 -34.29 5.61
C SER A 400 -20.25 -32.98 5.53
N LEU A 401 -20.36 -32.27 6.67
CA LEU A 401 -21.03 -30.98 6.76
C LEU A 401 -20.02 -29.82 6.79
N PRO A 402 -20.40 -28.64 6.28
CA PRO A 402 -19.54 -27.48 6.33
C PRO A 402 -19.66 -26.75 7.66
N GLY A 403 -18.52 -26.38 8.25
CA GLY A 403 -18.49 -25.53 9.44
C GLY A 403 -18.36 -24.06 9.08
N THR A 404 -18.54 -23.23 10.10
CA THR A 404 -18.36 -21.78 9.99
C THR A 404 -17.38 -21.28 11.05
N LEU A 405 -16.28 -20.68 10.60
CA LEU A 405 -15.26 -20.03 11.41
C LEU A 405 -15.50 -18.51 11.39
N SER A 406 -15.86 -17.94 12.54
CA SER A 406 -16.24 -16.53 12.68
C SER A 406 -15.27 -15.76 13.57
N PHE A 407 -14.90 -14.55 13.16
CA PHE A 407 -14.17 -13.64 14.03
C PHE A 407 -15.10 -13.16 15.15
N THR A 408 -14.62 -13.18 16.40
CA THR A 408 -15.48 -12.96 17.58
C THR A 408 -15.94 -11.50 17.69
N LYS A 409 -15.04 -10.57 17.39
CA LYS A 409 -15.25 -9.13 17.52
C LYS A 409 -15.85 -8.56 16.24
N ALA A 410 -16.69 -7.54 16.39
CA ALA A 410 -17.06 -6.70 15.25
C ALA A 410 -15.81 -5.93 14.78
N LEU A 411 -15.65 -5.80 13.47
CA LEU A 411 -14.59 -5.02 12.86
C LEU A 411 -14.91 -3.53 13.01
N SER A 412 -13.89 -2.71 13.30
CA SER A 412 -14.00 -1.25 13.44
C SER A 412 -14.12 -0.55 12.07
N THR A 413 -15.10 -0.96 11.27
CA THR A 413 -15.36 -0.44 9.93
C THR A 413 -16.23 0.82 9.96
N VAL A 414 -16.15 1.62 8.89
CA VAL A 414 -16.96 2.83 8.69
C VAL A 414 -17.99 2.57 7.60
N ALA A 415 -19.26 2.85 7.88
CA ALA A 415 -20.34 2.64 6.92
C ALA A 415 -20.07 3.36 5.58
N GLY A 416 -20.25 2.64 4.47
CA GLY A 416 -20.04 3.15 3.11
C GLY A 416 -18.61 3.10 2.61
N LYS A 417 -17.61 2.76 3.45
CA LYS A 417 -16.22 2.58 2.99
C LYS A 417 -15.98 1.17 2.44
N GLU A 418 -15.04 1.06 1.51
CA GLU A 418 -14.57 -0.22 1.00
C GLU A 418 -13.39 -0.76 1.83
N TYR A 419 -13.34 -2.08 1.97
CA TYR A 419 -12.27 -2.80 2.65
C TYR A 419 -11.84 -3.99 1.79
N THR A 420 -10.56 -4.36 1.86
CA THR A 420 -10.09 -5.67 1.37
C THR A 420 -10.16 -6.70 2.48
N VAL A 421 -10.54 -7.92 2.11
CA VAL A 421 -10.39 -9.13 2.93
C VAL A 421 -9.42 -10.04 2.19
N GLY A 422 -8.22 -10.19 2.73
CA GLY A 422 -7.17 -11.07 2.23
C GLY A 422 -7.03 -12.29 3.13
N PHE A 423 -6.73 -13.46 2.58
CA PHE A 423 -6.41 -14.67 3.34
C PHE A 423 -5.72 -15.70 2.45
N PHE A 424 -5.00 -16.64 3.05
CA PHE A 424 -4.50 -17.81 2.36
C PHE A 424 -5.42 -19.01 2.59
N HIS A 425 -5.59 -19.83 1.56
CA HIS A 425 -6.40 -21.06 1.62
C HIS A 425 -5.62 -22.25 1.05
N SER A 426 -5.82 -23.43 1.64
CA SER A 426 -5.27 -24.70 1.15
C SER A 426 -6.29 -25.83 1.31
N SER A 427 -6.29 -26.77 0.38
CA SER A 427 -7.17 -27.95 0.38
C SER A 427 -6.44 -29.26 0.05
N VAL A 428 -5.11 -29.29 0.15
CA VAL A 428 -4.28 -30.45 -0.21
C VAL A 428 -4.30 -31.62 0.78
N TYR A 429 -5.07 -31.55 1.86
CA TYR A 429 -4.96 -32.51 2.96
C TYR A 429 -5.39 -33.94 2.60
N GLY A 430 -6.55 -34.09 1.93
CA GLY A 430 -7.13 -35.41 1.65
C GLY A 430 -6.64 -36.06 0.36
N GLY A 431 -5.70 -35.43 -0.35
CA GLY A 431 -5.33 -35.79 -1.72
C GLY A 431 -6.33 -35.30 -2.77
N GLU A 432 -5.91 -35.36 -4.04
CA GLU A 432 -6.65 -34.79 -5.18
C GLU A 432 -8.10 -35.27 -5.28
N SER A 433 -8.35 -36.57 -5.05
CA SER A 433 -9.69 -37.14 -5.14
C SER A 433 -10.62 -36.65 -4.02
N ALA A 434 -10.10 -36.49 -2.80
CA ALA A 434 -10.90 -36.06 -1.67
C ALA A 434 -11.16 -34.55 -1.70
N ALA A 435 -10.18 -33.77 -2.17
CA ALA A 435 -10.27 -32.31 -2.24
C ALA A 435 -11.20 -31.79 -3.34
N LYS A 436 -11.74 -32.65 -4.21
CA LYS A 436 -12.56 -32.26 -5.37
C LYS A 436 -13.76 -31.36 -5.02
N GLU A 437 -14.35 -31.57 -3.85
CA GLU A 437 -15.49 -30.80 -3.34
C GLU A 437 -15.09 -29.72 -2.31
N ALA A 438 -13.78 -29.42 -2.19
CA ALA A 438 -13.31 -28.38 -1.29
C ALA A 438 -13.85 -27.03 -1.73
N PHE A 439 -14.30 -26.24 -0.75
CA PHE A 439 -14.78 -24.89 -0.99
C PHE A 439 -14.66 -24.04 0.26
N VAL A 440 -14.56 -22.73 0.05
CA VAL A 440 -14.68 -21.72 1.10
C VAL A 440 -15.58 -20.59 0.60
N GLU A 441 -16.52 -20.20 1.45
CA GLU A 441 -17.35 -19.03 1.30
C GLU A 441 -16.88 -17.98 2.29
N VAL A 442 -16.67 -16.76 1.80
CA VAL A 442 -16.39 -15.62 2.66
C VAL A 442 -17.71 -14.92 2.94
N LEU A 443 -18.02 -14.73 4.21
CA LEU A 443 -19.25 -14.13 4.68
C LEU A 443 -18.95 -12.75 5.28
N TRP A 444 -19.62 -11.74 4.75
CA TRP A 444 -19.62 -10.38 5.28
C TRP A 444 -21.01 -10.06 5.83
N ASN A 445 -21.10 -9.88 7.14
CA ASN A 445 -22.37 -9.75 7.88
C ASN A 445 -23.35 -10.89 7.62
N GLY A 446 -22.83 -12.12 7.53
CA GLY A 446 -23.62 -13.33 7.26
C GLY A 446 -24.04 -13.51 5.80
N ASN A 447 -23.73 -12.57 4.90
CA ASN A 447 -23.99 -12.73 3.47
C ASN A 447 -22.74 -13.25 2.77
N VAL A 448 -22.90 -14.23 1.88
CA VAL A 448 -21.80 -14.74 1.07
C VAL A 448 -21.39 -13.66 0.07
N VAL A 449 -20.17 -13.15 0.19
CA VAL A 449 -19.59 -12.17 -0.75
C VAL A 449 -18.75 -12.85 -1.83
N LYS A 450 -18.20 -14.04 -1.53
CA LYS A 450 -17.44 -14.84 -2.47
C LYS A 450 -17.56 -16.32 -2.12
N THR A 451 -17.64 -17.16 -3.15
CA THR A 451 -17.46 -18.62 -3.04
C THR A 451 -16.24 -18.99 -3.88
N ILE A 452 -15.33 -19.77 -3.30
CA ILE A 452 -14.12 -20.31 -3.92
C ILE A 452 -14.23 -21.83 -3.89
N ARG A 453 -13.94 -22.48 -5.02
CA ARG A 453 -14.01 -23.94 -5.22
C ARG A 453 -12.72 -24.41 -5.89
N PRO A 454 -11.62 -24.52 -5.14
CA PRO A 454 -10.31 -24.69 -5.74
C PRO A 454 -10.02 -26.15 -6.13
N GLY A 455 -10.81 -27.11 -5.62
CA GLY A 455 -10.48 -28.53 -5.75
C GLY A 455 -9.26 -28.83 -4.90
N TYR A 456 -8.20 -29.36 -5.51
CA TYR A 456 -6.91 -29.60 -4.86
C TYR A 456 -5.96 -28.44 -5.13
N GLU A 457 -5.70 -27.60 -4.12
CA GLU A 457 -4.89 -26.40 -4.27
C GLU A 457 -4.00 -26.19 -3.04
N PRO A 458 -2.68 -25.97 -3.22
CA PRO A 458 -1.78 -25.58 -2.14
C PRO A 458 -2.12 -24.18 -1.64
N TRP A 459 -1.39 -23.70 -0.62
CA TRP A 459 -1.60 -22.35 -0.09
C TRP A 459 -1.64 -21.28 -1.19
N THR A 460 -2.81 -20.70 -1.38
CA THR A 460 -3.08 -19.69 -2.40
C THR A 460 -3.71 -18.47 -1.75
N PHE A 461 -3.22 -17.28 -2.11
CA PHE A 461 -3.77 -16.03 -1.62
C PHE A 461 -5.06 -15.67 -2.35
N TYR A 462 -6.08 -15.32 -1.58
CA TYR A 462 -7.34 -14.78 -2.06
C TYR A 462 -7.57 -13.40 -1.48
N GLU A 463 -8.00 -12.48 -2.33
CA GLU A 463 -8.43 -11.13 -1.92
C GLU A 463 -9.78 -10.80 -2.54
N LEU A 464 -10.62 -10.11 -1.75
CA LEU A 464 -11.90 -9.60 -2.20
C LEU A 464 -12.21 -8.25 -1.54
N ARG A 465 -13.13 -7.51 -2.16
CA ARG A 465 -13.63 -6.24 -1.63
C ARG A 465 -14.96 -6.42 -0.92
N ALA A 466 -15.17 -5.67 0.15
CA ALA A 466 -16.44 -5.58 0.85
C ALA A 466 -16.76 -4.13 1.20
N THR A 467 -18.02 -3.72 0.96
CA THR A 467 -18.52 -2.42 1.41
C THR A 467 -19.08 -2.55 2.82
N ALA A 468 -18.56 -1.74 3.74
CA ALA A 468 -18.92 -1.77 5.14
C ALA A 468 -20.27 -1.13 5.45
N ARG A 469 -20.93 -1.64 6.50
CA ARG A 469 -22.12 -1.03 7.13
C ARG A 469 -21.81 -0.43 8.51
N GLY A 470 -20.57 -0.60 8.98
CA GLY A 470 -20.10 -0.18 10.30
C GLY A 470 -20.30 -1.29 11.34
N GLY A 471 -19.24 -1.64 12.08
CA GLY A 471 -19.28 -2.76 13.03
C GLY A 471 -19.47 -4.12 12.36
N ASP A 472 -18.89 -4.30 11.17
CA ASP A 472 -19.14 -5.47 10.32
C ASP A 472 -18.57 -6.77 10.92
N ARG A 473 -19.10 -7.92 10.51
CA ARG A 473 -18.64 -9.25 10.94
C ARG A 473 -18.09 -10.06 9.76
N LEU A 474 -16.93 -10.66 9.96
CA LEU A 474 -16.29 -11.59 9.03
C LEU A 474 -16.45 -13.03 9.50
N ALA A 475 -16.79 -13.91 8.59
CA ALA A 475 -16.72 -15.35 8.80
C ALA A 475 -16.34 -16.09 7.50
N PHE A 476 -15.86 -17.32 7.65
CA PHE A 476 -15.60 -18.25 6.57
C PHE A 476 -16.45 -19.50 6.79
N ARG A 477 -17.17 -19.95 5.77
CA ARG A 477 -17.94 -21.19 5.80
C ARG A 477 -17.47 -22.09 4.70
N GLY A 478 -17.24 -23.36 4.97
CA GLY A 478 -16.68 -24.22 3.95
C GLY A 478 -16.22 -25.55 4.48
N GLY A 479 -15.44 -26.24 3.64
CA GLY A 479 -14.94 -27.57 3.87
C GLY A 479 -16.04 -28.62 4.08
N LYS A 480 -15.77 -29.87 3.77
CA LYS A 480 -16.62 -31.01 4.13
C LYS A 480 -15.72 -32.22 4.15
N ALA A 481 -15.53 -32.91 5.28
CA ALA A 481 -14.63 -34.07 5.27
C ALA A 481 -15.09 -35.10 4.20
N PRO A 482 -14.17 -35.66 3.40
CA PRO A 482 -12.71 -35.53 3.45
C PRO A 482 -12.10 -34.37 2.61
N ALA A 483 -12.93 -33.45 2.08
CA ALA A 483 -12.54 -32.21 1.42
C ALA A 483 -12.35 -31.06 2.44
N TRP A 484 -11.33 -31.16 3.29
CA TRP A 484 -11.00 -30.10 4.25
C TRP A 484 -10.51 -28.83 3.59
N SER A 485 -10.69 -27.70 4.26
CA SER A 485 -10.19 -26.40 3.83
C SER A 485 -9.48 -25.71 4.99
N PHE A 486 -8.22 -25.37 4.79
CA PHE A 486 -7.37 -24.67 5.74
C PHE A 486 -7.34 -23.19 5.37
N ILE A 487 -7.39 -22.31 6.37
CA ILE A 487 -7.37 -20.85 6.22
C ILE A 487 -6.30 -20.30 7.15
N ASP A 488 -5.48 -19.39 6.63
CA ASP A 488 -4.41 -18.75 7.38
C ASP A 488 -4.17 -17.30 6.93
N ASP A 489 -3.41 -16.53 7.70
CA ASP A 489 -2.95 -15.17 7.39
C ASP A 489 -4.08 -14.20 6.97
N VAL A 490 -5.23 -14.27 7.65
CA VAL A 490 -6.39 -13.42 7.37
C VAL A 490 -6.08 -11.96 7.70
N ASN A 491 -6.32 -11.06 6.75
CA ASN A 491 -6.19 -9.63 6.95
C ASN A 491 -7.43 -8.88 6.43
N VAL A 492 -7.75 -7.79 7.10
CA VAL A 492 -8.78 -6.85 6.68
C VAL A 492 -8.22 -5.44 6.74
N PHE A 493 -8.19 -4.75 5.61
CA PHE A 493 -7.62 -3.42 5.50
C PHE A 493 -8.60 -2.45 4.84
N ALA A 494 -8.53 -1.18 5.22
CA ALA A 494 -9.21 -0.12 4.48
C ALA A 494 -8.56 0.07 3.11
N LEU A 495 -9.38 0.37 2.09
CA LEU A 495 -8.92 0.75 0.75
C LEU A 495 -8.68 2.24 0.60
#